data_AF-A0A960S833-F1
#
_entry.id   AF-A0A960S833-F1
#
_cell.length_a   1.000
_cell.length_b   1.000
_cell.length_c   1.000
_cell.angle_alpha   90.00
_cell.angle_beta   90.00
_cell.angle_gamma   90.00
#
_symmetry.space_group_name_H-M   'P 1'
#
loop_
_entity.id
_entity.type
_entity.pdbx_description
1 polymer ?
#
loop_
_entity_poly.entity_id
_entity_poly.type
_entity_poly.pdbx_seq_one_letter_code
_entity_poly.pdbx_strand_id
1 'polypeptide(L)'
;MALFASLIEGGLFQVGRGDMFVTLTDRDIVHSQNLENFLKLAPYFEQQTRQQLVVCAYKRDGSRKKVFYQAQLRGGRYEFVEVKIKRGEKEPHAHIALVSVHTAKSKQKDSSIKSDFEKFIRANLGTEGRIVGVNIDEAHHIENAQRMHKKKINAILRDSNKTMRQRYAALKKENLGSWMDTWATLRSVSPNFVELTYTATPREKRSLAFFKYGLLQAIRDKVLPRPYVRKFSDGALTARELERVKTRKLKDAGEEEGDEAFVENSIVELLLSKPERNYAAFAQIEAAEFSSERLTPSGKTRPRSIAVFGRNLKHAHMIAQDYRQYCKQAGEGFLRKRNIVIIGKEDGTLGVTTKQYRAIKAAQQSGQAYTGETIPGVIQKGEVVDGIGVIVSGKTKPAELISEIKADMDAYQKGKPGPVEAVFGVDKIGEGFDLTEADILIDLDPGFSRHEKEQRLGRILRRNKKHINNNGTLNEDPPKLFIEPDDEREGLVHIGDFFFMNYDAMPEEINLDVLNGRMALQIDFEGDTNSVRT
;
A
#
# COMPACT_ATOMS: atom_id res chain seq x y z
N MET A 1 18.15 0.79 -0.08
CA MET A 1 18.88 1.51 -1.15
C MET A 1 20.03 2.35 -0.61
N ALA A 2 19.75 3.33 0.26
CA ALA A 2 20.79 4.17 0.89
C ALA A 2 21.90 3.33 1.54
N LEU A 3 21.56 2.28 2.29
CA LEU A 3 22.54 1.34 2.84
C LEU A 3 23.47 0.75 1.78
N PHE A 4 22.93 0.25 0.67
CA PHE A 4 23.74 -0.36 -0.38
C PHE A 4 24.75 0.66 -0.94
N ALA A 5 24.30 1.89 -1.17
CA ALA A 5 25.20 2.99 -1.55
C ALA A 5 26.25 3.27 -0.47
N SER A 6 25.86 3.38 0.80
CA SER A 6 26.79 3.61 1.92
C SER A 6 27.80 2.47 2.13
N LEU A 7 27.41 1.22 1.87
CA LEU A 7 28.33 0.07 1.93
C LEU A 7 29.39 0.16 0.81
N ILE A 8 29.02 0.71 -0.34
CA ILE A 8 29.96 0.98 -1.44
C ILE A 8 30.88 2.16 -1.06
N GLU A 9 30.32 3.29 -0.60
CA GLU A 9 31.12 4.48 -0.21
C GLU A 9 32.08 4.18 0.94
N GLY A 10 31.62 3.42 1.93
CA GLY A 10 32.44 2.99 3.06
C GLY A 10 33.47 1.91 2.73
N GLY A 11 33.57 1.47 1.46
CA GLY A 11 34.51 0.44 1.01
C GLY A 11 34.24 -0.95 1.59
N LEU A 12 33.07 -1.16 2.19
CA LEU A 12 32.67 -2.44 2.80
C LEU A 12 32.21 -3.46 1.75
N PHE A 13 31.70 -2.97 0.60
CA PHE A 13 31.29 -3.78 -0.55
C PHE A 13 32.37 -3.85 -1.63
N GLN A 14 32.86 -5.06 -1.91
CA GLN A 14 33.93 -5.28 -2.89
C GLN A 14 33.46 -6.15 -4.06
N VAL A 15 33.05 -5.47 -5.15
CA VAL A 15 32.48 -6.09 -6.36
C VAL A 15 33.35 -7.22 -6.94
N GLY A 16 34.66 -7.02 -6.99
CA GLY A 16 35.60 -8.01 -7.54
C GLY A 16 35.80 -9.27 -6.70
N ARG A 17 35.36 -9.29 -5.44
CA ARG A 17 35.48 -10.46 -4.55
C ARG A 17 34.25 -11.37 -4.56
N GLY A 18 33.18 -10.99 -5.27
CA GLY A 18 31.90 -11.70 -5.19
C GLY A 18 31.08 -11.30 -3.97
N ASP A 19 31.34 -10.13 -3.38
CA ASP A 19 30.50 -9.61 -2.31
C ASP A 19 29.06 -9.43 -2.78
N MET A 20 28.11 -9.72 -1.88
CA MET A 20 26.70 -9.67 -2.17
C MET A 20 25.92 -8.86 -1.15
N PHE A 21 24.95 -8.10 -1.65
CA PHE A 21 23.90 -7.49 -0.86
C PHE A 21 22.59 -8.28 -0.99
N VAL A 22 21.96 -8.64 0.13
CA VAL A 22 20.73 -9.44 0.11
C VAL A 22 19.55 -8.57 0.52
N THR A 23 18.46 -8.60 -0.23
CA THR A 23 17.17 -8.01 0.18
C THR A 23 16.13 -9.10 0.33
N LEU A 24 15.51 -9.16 1.50
CA LEU A 24 14.46 -10.12 1.84
C LEU A 24 13.10 -9.43 1.84
N THR A 25 12.11 -10.08 1.24
CA THR A 25 10.70 -9.65 1.23
C THR A 25 9.76 -10.85 1.34
N ASP A 26 8.55 -10.68 1.86
CA ASP A 26 7.51 -11.71 1.94
C ASP A 26 6.49 -11.66 0.78
N ARG A 27 6.60 -10.68 -0.13
CA ARG A 27 5.60 -10.44 -1.21
C ARG A 27 6.23 -10.23 -2.58
N ASP A 28 5.58 -10.81 -3.60
CA ASP A 28 5.98 -10.67 -5.01
C ASP A 28 5.81 -9.23 -5.56
N ILE A 29 4.86 -8.45 -5.02
CA ILE A 29 4.67 -7.05 -5.43
C ILE A 29 5.86 -6.21 -4.99
N VAL A 30 6.28 -6.38 -3.73
CA VAL A 30 7.44 -5.71 -3.15
C VAL A 30 8.73 -6.14 -3.86
N HIS A 31 8.78 -7.38 -4.37
CA HIS A 31 9.88 -7.84 -5.22
C HIS A 31 10.02 -7.00 -6.50
N SER A 32 8.91 -6.75 -7.21
CA SER A 32 8.94 -5.92 -8.44
C SER A 32 9.33 -4.46 -8.17
N GLN A 33 8.81 -3.89 -7.08
CA GLN A 33 9.16 -2.53 -6.65
C GLN A 33 10.64 -2.40 -6.26
N ASN A 34 11.19 -3.39 -5.55
CA ASN A 34 12.60 -3.42 -5.19
C ASN A 34 13.50 -3.52 -6.42
N LEU A 35 13.11 -4.32 -7.43
CA LEU A 35 13.83 -4.36 -8.70
C LEU A 35 13.86 -2.97 -9.36
N GLU A 36 12.73 -2.27 -9.48
CA GLU A 36 12.72 -0.90 -10.02
C GLU A 36 13.61 0.06 -9.21
N ASN A 37 13.63 -0.07 -7.89
CA ASN A 37 14.48 0.78 -7.03
C ASN A 37 15.97 0.48 -7.19
N PHE A 38 16.37 -0.78 -7.37
CA PHE A 38 17.76 -1.12 -7.68
C PHE A 38 18.21 -0.60 -9.04
N LEU A 39 17.31 -0.53 -10.02
CA LEU A 39 17.62 0.03 -11.34
C LEU A 39 18.04 1.50 -11.23
N LYS A 40 17.42 2.26 -10.31
CA LYS A 40 17.79 3.66 -10.03
C LYS A 40 19.20 3.80 -9.44
N LEU A 41 19.73 2.74 -8.82
CA LEU A 41 21.10 2.71 -8.30
C LEU A 41 22.13 2.28 -9.34
N ALA A 42 21.71 1.76 -10.50
CA ALA A 42 22.64 1.28 -11.52
C ALA A 42 23.66 2.33 -12.00
N PRO A 43 23.30 3.60 -12.28
CA PRO A 43 24.27 4.62 -12.67
C PRO A 43 25.32 4.86 -11.58
N TYR A 44 24.86 5.01 -10.34
CA TYR A 44 25.73 5.21 -9.18
C TYR A 44 26.67 4.02 -8.98
N PHE A 45 26.14 2.80 -9.05
CA PHE A 45 26.91 1.57 -8.92
C PHE A 45 28.00 1.47 -9.99
N GLU A 46 27.65 1.71 -11.25
CA GLU A 46 28.59 1.64 -12.37
C GLU A 46 29.66 2.73 -12.26
N GLN A 47 29.30 3.93 -11.81
CA GLN A 47 30.26 5.01 -11.55
C GLN A 47 31.28 4.62 -10.47
N GLN A 48 30.82 4.04 -9.35
CA GLN A 48 31.70 3.71 -8.23
C GLN A 48 32.56 2.46 -8.48
N THR A 49 32.02 1.49 -9.24
CA THR A 49 32.61 0.15 -9.34
C THR A 49 33.17 -0.17 -10.73
N ARG A 50 32.83 0.65 -11.73
CA ARG A 50 33.11 0.42 -13.16
C ARG A 50 32.53 -0.88 -13.72
N GLN A 51 31.51 -1.44 -13.06
CA GLN A 51 30.84 -2.66 -13.47
C GLN A 51 29.33 -2.44 -13.57
N GLN A 52 28.67 -3.23 -14.41
CA GLN A 52 27.22 -3.22 -14.53
C GLN A 52 26.57 -3.90 -13.32
N LEU A 53 25.48 -3.32 -12.83
CA LEU A 53 24.71 -3.90 -11.75
C LEU A 53 24.02 -5.18 -12.21
N VAL A 54 24.17 -6.26 -11.43
CA VAL A 54 23.54 -7.57 -11.68
C VAL A 54 22.70 -7.92 -10.46
N VAL A 55 21.41 -8.15 -10.69
CA VAL A 55 20.43 -8.51 -9.67
C VAL A 55 19.91 -9.91 -9.95
N CYS A 56 19.99 -10.80 -8.98
CA CYS A 56 19.34 -12.11 -9.06
C CYS A 56 18.04 -12.11 -8.24
N ALA A 57 16.92 -12.38 -8.91
CA ALA A 57 15.63 -12.62 -8.30
C ALA A 57 15.48 -14.11 -7.95
N TYR A 58 15.31 -14.41 -6.65
CA TYR A 58 15.11 -15.77 -6.16
C TYR A 58 13.77 -15.89 -5.44
N LYS A 59 12.91 -16.83 -5.85
CA LYS A 59 11.69 -17.17 -5.11
C LYS A 59 11.88 -18.45 -4.29
N ARG A 60 11.76 -18.32 -2.96
CA ARG A 60 11.85 -19.44 -2.01
C ARG A 60 10.48 -20.07 -1.73
N ASP A 61 9.81 -20.54 -2.79
CA ASP A 61 8.44 -21.08 -2.74
C ASP A 61 8.30 -22.49 -3.35
N GLY A 62 9.42 -23.16 -3.62
CA GLY A 62 9.45 -24.49 -4.25
C GLY A 62 9.34 -24.47 -5.78
N SER A 63 8.98 -23.33 -6.40
CA SER A 63 8.97 -23.18 -7.86
C SER A 63 10.38 -23.11 -8.47
N ARG A 64 11.41 -22.86 -7.62
CA ARG A 64 12.84 -22.83 -7.96
C ARG A 64 13.20 -21.90 -9.13
N LYS A 65 12.42 -20.84 -9.36
CA LYS A 65 12.74 -19.85 -10.40
C LYS A 65 13.80 -18.88 -9.89
N LYS A 66 14.99 -18.96 -10.50
CA LYS A 66 16.02 -17.91 -10.46
C LYS A 66 15.93 -17.13 -11.75
N VAL A 67 15.94 -15.80 -11.66
CA VAL A 67 16.02 -14.93 -12.84
C VAL A 67 17.12 -13.91 -12.60
N PHE A 68 18.06 -13.81 -13.53
CA PHE A 68 19.15 -12.83 -13.47
C PHE A 68 18.80 -11.64 -14.34
N TYR A 69 18.97 -10.45 -13.80
CA TYR A 69 18.77 -9.18 -14.47
C TYR A 69 20.08 -8.42 -14.48
N GLN A 70 20.46 -7.90 -15.65
CA GLN A 70 21.61 -7.03 -15.81
C GLN A 70 21.13 -5.63 -16.20
N ALA A 71 21.55 -4.62 -15.44
CA ALA A 71 21.24 -3.23 -15.75
C ALA A 71 22.08 -2.80 -16.96
N GLN A 72 21.42 -2.33 -18.02
CA GLN A 72 22.07 -1.86 -19.24
C GLN A 72 21.54 -0.48 -19.62
N LEU A 73 22.44 0.41 -20.04
CA LEU A 73 22.06 1.70 -20.63
C LEU A 73 21.57 1.49 -22.07
N ARG A 74 20.28 1.75 -22.33
CA ARG A 74 19.63 1.63 -23.64
C ARG A 74 18.84 2.92 -23.93
N GLY A 75 19.10 3.54 -25.08
CA GLY A 75 18.41 4.78 -25.45
C GLY A 75 18.52 5.90 -24.42
N GLY A 76 19.65 5.99 -23.71
CA GLY A 76 19.87 6.99 -22.66
C GLY A 76 19.18 6.69 -21.31
N ARG A 77 18.64 5.49 -21.11
CA ARG A 77 18.01 5.06 -19.84
C ARG A 77 18.50 3.69 -19.43
N TYR A 78 18.67 3.46 -18.13
CA TYR A 78 18.96 2.12 -17.62
C TYR A 78 17.70 1.26 -17.67
N GLU A 79 17.86 0.04 -18.18
CA GLU A 79 16.82 -0.98 -18.22
C GLU A 79 17.40 -2.30 -17.69
N PHE A 80 16.59 -3.08 -16.97
CA PHE A 80 16.96 -4.44 -16.63
C PHE A 80 16.67 -5.37 -17.81
N VAL A 81 17.71 -6.07 -18.25
CA VAL A 81 17.63 -7.08 -19.29
C VAL A 81 17.77 -8.45 -18.63
N GLU A 82 16.82 -9.34 -18.87
CA GLU A 82 16.91 -10.72 -18.40
C GLU A 82 18.07 -11.43 -19.08
N VAL A 83 18.97 -11.99 -18.27
CA VAL A 83 20.12 -12.77 -18.74
C VAL A 83 19.67 -14.20 -18.98
N LYS A 84 19.59 -14.61 -20.25
CA LYS A 84 19.29 -15.99 -20.63
C LYS A 84 20.56 -16.84 -20.51
N ILE A 85 20.61 -17.66 -19.46
CA ILE A 85 21.73 -18.59 -19.23
C ILE A 85 21.48 -19.86 -20.03
N LYS A 86 22.36 -20.16 -21.00
CA LYS A 86 22.25 -21.42 -21.76
C LYS A 86 22.78 -22.59 -20.93
N ARG A 87 22.35 -23.79 -21.29
CA ARG A 87 22.80 -25.02 -20.63
C ARG A 87 24.33 -25.14 -20.73
N GLY A 88 25.00 -25.20 -19.58
CA GLY A 88 26.46 -25.33 -19.48
C GLY A 88 27.22 -24.01 -19.33
N GLU A 89 26.55 -22.86 -19.48
CA GLU A 89 27.14 -21.57 -19.15
C GLU A 89 27.17 -21.36 -17.62
N LYS A 90 28.20 -20.66 -17.14
CA LYS A 90 28.28 -20.28 -15.72
C LYS A 90 27.24 -19.20 -15.43
N GLU A 91 26.54 -19.34 -14.30
CA GLU A 91 25.65 -18.27 -13.81
C GLU A 91 26.49 -16.98 -13.60
N PRO A 92 25.97 -15.79 -13.96
CA PRO A 92 26.68 -14.54 -13.69
C PRO A 92 26.73 -14.28 -12.18
N HIS A 93 27.80 -13.63 -11.72
CA HIS A 93 27.90 -13.20 -10.33
C HIS A 93 26.91 -12.06 -10.05
N ALA A 94 25.97 -12.30 -9.15
CA ALA A 94 25.01 -11.29 -8.74
C ALA A 94 25.57 -10.42 -7.61
N HIS A 95 25.58 -9.10 -7.82
CA HIS A 95 25.91 -8.11 -6.79
C HIS A 95 24.80 -7.98 -5.75
N ILE A 96 23.55 -8.22 -6.17
CA ILE A 96 22.37 -8.14 -5.34
C ILE A 96 21.54 -9.40 -5.50
N ALA A 97 21.17 -10.04 -4.39
CA ALA A 97 20.17 -11.09 -4.37
C ALA A 97 18.86 -10.55 -3.76
N LEU A 98 17.81 -10.52 -4.57
CA LEU A 98 16.45 -10.17 -4.15
C LEU A 98 15.66 -11.46 -3.92
N VAL A 99 15.46 -11.79 -2.65
CA VAL A 99 14.92 -13.07 -2.20
C VAL A 99 13.50 -12.88 -1.66
N SER A 100 12.54 -13.49 -2.34
CA SER A 100 11.18 -13.61 -1.81
C SER A 100 11.07 -14.83 -0.90
N VAL A 101 10.74 -14.61 0.36
CA VAL A 101 10.54 -15.62 1.41
C VAL A 101 9.04 -15.81 1.59
N HIS A 102 8.42 -16.58 0.71
CA HIS A 102 7.01 -16.93 0.86
C HIS A 102 6.84 -17.86 2.06
N THR A 103 5.93 -17.53 2.98
CA THR A 103 5.38 -18.49 3.95
C THR A 103 4.35 -19.39 3.27
N ALA A 104 4.71 -20.00 2.13
CA ALA A 104 3.83 -20.96 1.49
C ALA A 104 3.69 -22.18 2.41
N LYS A 105 2.46 -22.71 2.53
CA LYS A 105 2.17 -24.04 3.10
C LYS A 105 2.73 -25.14 2.21
N SER A 106 4.03 -25.09 1.93
CA SER A 106 4.73 -26.04 1.09
C SER A 106 4.69 -27.41 1.79
N LYS A 107 4.06 -28.39 1.13
CA LYS A 107 4.12 -29.81 1.53
C LYS A 107 5.48 -30.45 1.21
N GLN A 108 6.41 -29.73 0.55
CA GLN A 108 7.75 -30.23 0.26
C GLN A 108 8.61 -30.22 1.53
N LYS A 109 9.49 -31.22 1.67
CA LYS A 109 10.44 -31.32 2.79
C LYS A 109 11.33 -30.07 2.83
N ASP A 110 11.14 -29.24 3.86
CA ASP A 110 11.85 -27.98 4.11
C ASP A 110 13.38 -28.08 4.02
N SER A 111 13.95 -29.26 4.29
CA SER A 111 15.40 -29.50 4.19
C SER A 111 15.95 -29.32 2.77
N SER A 112 15.19 -29.69 1.74
CA SER A 112 15.61 -29.52 0.33
C SER A 112 15.64 -28.05 -0.08
N ILE A 113 14.61 -27.28 0.31
CA ILE A 113 14.50 -25.85 0.02
C ILE A 113 15.62 -25.07 0.73
N LYS A 114 15.94 -25.44 1.99
CA LYS A 114 17.07 -24.85 2.71
C LYS A 114 18.41 -25.11 2.03
N SER A 115 18.67 -26.36 1.66
CA SER A 115 19.92 -26.73 0.96
C SER A 115 20.05 -26.02 -0.39
N ASP A 116 18.96 -25.93 -1.16
CA ASP A 116 18.95 -25.24 -2.46
C ASP A 116 19.23 -23.74 -2.31
N PHE A 117 18.66 -23.10 -1.28
CA PHE A 117 18.92 -21.70 -0.98
C PHE A 117 20.37 -21.47 -0.54
N GLU A 118 20.90 -22.30 0.35
CA GLU A 118 22.31 -22.21 0.77
C GLU A 118 23.27 -22.36 -0.42
N LYS A 119 23.03 -23.36 -1.27
CA LYS A 119 23.81 -23.57 -2.50
C LYS A 119 23.75 -22.36 -3.42
N PHE A 120 22.56 -21.75 -3.56
CA PHE A 120 22.38 -20.55 -4.37
C PHE A 120 23.25 -19.38 -3.84
N ILE A 121 23.20 -19.10 -2.54
CA ILE A 121 23.99 -18.02 -1.94
C ILE A 121 25.49 -18.31 -2.11
N ARG A 122 25.95 -19.51 -1.74
CA ARG A 122 27.37 -19.89 -1.86
C ARG A 122 27.88 -19.82 -3.30
N ALA A 123 27.07 -20.25 -4.27
CA ALA A 123 27.46 -20.21 -5.68
C ALA A 123 27.70 -18.77 -6.19
N ASN A 124 26.90 -17.80 -5.73
CA ASN A 124 27.05 -16.42 -6.16
C ASN A 124 28.19 -15.69 -5.44
N LEU A 125 28.44 -16.01 -4.17
CA LEU A 125 29.56 -15.46 -3.40
C LEU A 125 30.93 -15.92 -3.92
N GLY A 126 31.00 -17.12 -4.51
CA GLY A 126 32.28 -17.72 -4.87
C GLY A 126 33.09 -18.12 -3.64
N THR A 127 34.42 -18.14 -3.76
CA THR A 127 35.34 -18.60 -2.71
C THR A 127 35.71 -17.52 -1.70
N GLU A 128 35.73 -16.26 -2.12
CA GLU A 128 36.20 -15.13 -1.31
C GLU A 128 35.08 -14.13 -0.94
N GLY A 129 33.93 -14.21 -1.61
CA GLY A 129 32.84 -13.27 -1.41
C GLY A 129 32.10 -13.50 -0.11
N ARG A 130 31.55 -12.42 0.44
CA ARG A 130 30.72 -12.45 1.64
C ARG A 130 29.42 -11.69 1.43
N ILE A 131 28.46 -11.95 2.32
CA ILE A 131 27.27 -11.12 2.42
C ILE A 131 27.68 -9.90 3.24
N VAL A 132 27.62 -8.71 2.65
CA VAL A 132 28.03 -7.48 3.36
C VAL A 132 26.88 -6.87 4.14
N GLY A 133 25.65 -7.11 3.68
CA GLY A 133 24.47 -6.49 4.21
C GLY A 133 23.21 -7.25 3.84
N VAL A 134 22.28 -7.28 4.79
CA VAL A 134 20.94 -7.84 4.60
C VAL A 134 19.92 -6.77 4.92
N ASN A 135 19.04 -6.53 3.96
CA ASN A 135 17.97 -5.55 4.03
C ASN A 135 16.63 -6.27 4.14
N ILE A 136 15.84 -5.94 5.15
CA ILE A 136 14.52 -6.53 5.38
C ILE A 136 13.45 -5.46 5.17
N ASP A 137 12.69 -5.62 4.09
CA ASP A 137 11.52 -4.78 3.80
C ASP A 137 10.30 -5.20 4.63
N GLU A 138 9.46 -4.23 4.97
CA GLU A 138 8.23 -4.43 5.75
C GLU A 138 8.45 -5.31 7.00
N ALA A 139 9.51 -5.04 7.78
CA ALA A 139 9.97 -5.92 8.87
C ALA A 139 8.88 -6.27 9.92
N HIS A 140 7.85 -5.42 10.06
CA HIS A 140 6.68 -5.68 10.90
C HIS A 140 5.91 -6.96 10.49
N HIS A 141 6.04 -7.45 9.26
CA HIS A 141 5.48 -8.74 8.85
C HIS A 141 6.21 -9.92 9.50
N ILE A 142 7.51 -9.82 9.72
CA ILE A 142 8.29 -10.84 10.44
C ILE A 142 7.87 -10.87 11.90
N GLU A 143 7.78 -9.70 12.54
CA GLU A 143 7.30 -9.58 13.93
C GLU A 143 5.89 -10.18 14.06
N ASN A 144 4.97 -9.84 13.14
CA ASN A 144 3.62 -10.38 13.13
C ASN A 144 3.62 -11.90 12.93
N ALA A 145 4.44 -12.44 12.03
CA ALA A 145 4.56 -13.87 11.81
C ALA A 145 5.07 -14.61 13.05
N GLN A 146 6.14 -14.09 13.68
CA GLN A 146 6.69 -14.63 14.93
C GLN A 146 5.65 -14.59 16.06
N ARG A 147 4.90 -13.48 16.19
CA ARG A 147 3.84 -13.32 17.18
C ARG A 147 2.67 -14.27 16.94
N MET A 148 2.18 -14.37 15.71
CA MET A 148 1.11 -15.30 15.34
C MET A 148 1.54 -16.74 15.60
N HIS A 149 2.80 -17.07 15.34
CA HIS A 149 3.37 -18.35 15.67
C HIS A 149 3.41 -18.59 17.19
N LYS A 150 3.88 -17.63 17.99
CA LYS A 150 3.84 -17.70 19.47
C LYS A 150 2.40 -17.89 19.98
N LYS A 151 1.42 -17.19 19.39
CA LYS A 151 -0.02 -17.36 19.71
C LYS A 151 -0.49 -18.77 19.39
N LYS A 152 -0.11 -19.33 18.23
CA LYS A 152 -0.44 -20.72 17.85
C LYS A 152 0.23 -21.75 18.77
N ILE A 153 1.52 -21.62 19.06
CA ILE A 153 2.22 -22.46 20.03
C ILE A 153 1.48 -22.43 21.37
N ASN A 154 1.20 -21.24 21.89
CA ASN A 154 0.51 -21.10 23.16
C ASN A 154 -0.90 -21.69 23.13
N ALA A 155 -1.64 -21.53 22.02
CA ALA A 155 -2.95 -22.16 21.85
C ALA A 155 -2.82 -23.69 21.84
N ILE A 156 -1.83 -24.26 21.14
CA ILE A 156 -1.57 -25.70 21.13
C ILE A 156 -1.19 -26.21 22.54
N LEU A 157 -0.33 -25.48 23.25
CA LEU A 157 0.11 -25.85 24.60
C LEU A 157 -1.03 -25.78 25.63
N ARG A 158 -1.93 -24.80 25.48
CA ARG A 158 -3.08 -24.55 26.38
C ARG A 158 -4.34 -25.32 25.99
N ASP A 159 -4.34 -26.04 24.88
CA ASP A 159 -5.49 -26.81 24.41
C ASP A 159 -5.74 -28.03 25.32
N SER A 160 -6.59 -27.84 26.33
CA SER A 160 -6.97 -28.86 27.31
C SER A 160 -7.57 -30.12 26.68
N ASN A 161 -8.12 -30.00 25.46
CA ASN A 161 -8.74 -31.11 24.74
C ASN A 161 -7.72 -31.99 23.98
N LYS A 162 -6.44 -31.60 23.93
CA LYS A 162 -5.36 -32.39 23.32
C LYS A 162 -4.48 -33.05 24.37
N THR A 163 -4.19 -34.33 24.16
CA THR A 163 -3.15 -35.06 24.92
C THR A 163 -1.76 -34.47 24.66
N MET A 164 -0.81 -34.69 25.57
CA MET A 164 0.59 -34.23 25.40
C MET A 164 1.23 -34.73 24.09
N ARG A 165 0.95 -35.98 23.66
CA ARG A 165 1.42 -36.50 22.37
C ARG A 165 0.83 -35.74 21.18
N GLN A 166 -0.45 -35.39 21.22
CA GLN A 166 -1.10 -34.60 20.16
C GLN A 166 -0.59 -33.15 20.14
N ARG A 167 -0.37 -32.54 21.31
CA ARG A 167 0.26 -31.21 21.41
C ARG A 167 1.66 -31.23 20.82
N TYR A 168 2.48 -32.22 21.17
CA TYR A 168 3.84 -32.37 20.63
C TYR A 168 3.86 -32.61 19.12
N ALA A 169 2.95 -33.45 18.60
CA ALA A 169 2.80 -33.67 17.16
C ALA A 169 2.30 -32.42 16.42
N ALA A 170 1.45 -31.60 17.04
CA ALA A 170 0.99 -30.33 16.48
C ALA A 170 2.12 -29.28 16.50
N LEU A 171 2.89 -29.19 17.58
CA LEU A 171 4.07 -28.32 17.66
C LEU A 171 5.12 -28.67 16.60
N LYS A 172 5.39 -29.97 16.39
CA LYS A 172 6.28 -30.42 15.30
C LYS A 172 5.79 -30.05 13.88
N LYS A 173 4.49 -29.75 13.72
CA LYS A 173 3.91 -29.30 12.44
C LYS A 173 3.89 -27.78 12.30
N GLU A 174 3.92 -27.04 13.41
CA GLU A 174 4.08 -25.59 13.40
C GLU A 174 5.55 -25.28 13.18
N ASN A 175 5.95 -25.15 11.92
CA ASN A 175 7.32 -24.78 11.58
C ASN A 175 7.49 -23.25 11.73
N LEU A 176 8.51 -22.82 12.48
CA LEU A 176 9.13 -21.48 12.37
C LEU A 176 9.95 -21.44 11.06
N GLY A 177 9.39 -21.81 9.92
CA GLY A 177 8.55 -20.89 9.15
C GLY A 177 9.47 -20.01 8.32
N SER A 178 9.97 -20.57 7.20
CA SER A 178 10.85 -20.02 6.15
C SER A 178 11.85 -18.91 6.53
N TRP A 179 11.41 -17.78 7.07
CA TRP A 179 12.21 -16.65 7.53
C TRP A 179 13.35 -16.99 8.49
N MET A 180 13.10 -17.67 9.61
CA MET A 180 14.18 -18.02 10.56
C MET A 180 15.22 -18.94 9.92
N ASP A 181 14.78 -19.85 9.04
CA ASP A 181 15.69 -20.68 8.26
C ASP A 181 16.46 -19.89 7.20
N THR A 182 15.84 -18.90 6.55
CA THR A 182 16.53 -17.98 5.61
C THR A 182 17.64 -17.30 6.39
N TRP A 183 17.31 -16.73 7.55
CA TRP A 183 18.22 -15.99 8.39
C TRP A 183 19.38 -16.84 8.89
N ALA A 184 19.07 -18.03 9.42
CA ALA A 184 20.08 -18.98 9.88
C ALA A 184 21.02 -19.40 8.73
N THR A 185 20.49 -19.56 7.52
CA THR A 185 21.30 -19.89 6.33
C THR A 185 22.20 -18.73 5.92
N LEU A 186 21.70 -17.49 5.94
CA LEU A 186 22.52 -16.32 5.64
C LEU A 186 23.66 -16.17 6.66
N ARG A 187 23.36 -16.33 7.95
CA ARG A 187 24.36 -16.27 9.04
C ARG A 187 25.37 -17.42 8.99
N SER A 188 24.95 -18.63 8.56
CA SER A 188 25.88 -19.76 8.41
C SER A 188 26.82 -19.62 7.22
N VAL A 189 26.41 -18.87 6.19
CA VAL A 189 27.26 -18.56 5.04
C VAL A 189 28.17 -17.36 5.33
N SER A 190 27.63 -16.31 5.95
CA SER A 190 28.37 -15.11 6.31
C SER A 190 27.96 -14.64 7.71
N PRO A 191 28.78 -14.88 8.76
CA PRO A 191 28.37 -14.57 10.13
C PRO A 191 28.33 -13.06 10.42
N ASN A 192 29.11 -12.27 9.67
CA ASN A 192 29.39 -10.86 9.96
C ASN A 192 28.86 -9.94 8.85
N PHE A 193 27.54 -9.80 8.74
CA PHE A 193 26.90 -8.81 7.87
C PHE A 193 26.16 -7.74 8.68
N VAL A 194 25.97 -6.58 8.06
CA VAL A 194 25.13 -5.49 8.58
C VAL A 194 23.66 -5.81 8.32
N GLU A 195 22.83 -5.79 9.35
CA GLU A 195 21.39 -5.95 9.23
C GLU A 195 20.71 -4.58 9.31
N LEU A 196 19.80 -4.32 8.38
CA LEU A 196 18.92 -3.16 8.43
C LEU A 196 17.48 -3.58 8.12
N THR A 197 16.62 -3.19 9.04
CA THR A 197 15.18 -3.36 8.96
C THR A 197 14.55 -1.99 8.76
N TYR A 198 13.54 -1.92 7.92
CA TYR A 198 12.74 -0.72 7.75
C TYR A 198 11.28 -1.10 7.76
N THR A 199 10.49 -0.24 8.38
CA THR A 199 9.05 -0.39 8.44
C THR A 199 8.47 1.01 8.56
N ALA A 200 7.44 1.29 7.76
CA ALA A 200 6.65 2.50 7.93
C ALA A 200 5.78 2.42 9.21
N THR A 201 5.66 1.23 9.80
CA THR A 201 4.66 0.95 10.82
C THR A 201 5.28 0.15 11.98
N PRO A 202 6.21 0.74 12.75
CA PRO A 202 6.80 0.07 13.91
C PRO A 202 5.69 -0.21 14.93
N ARG A 203 5.65 -1.43 15.49
CA ARG A 203 4.58 -1.87 16.40
C ARG A 203 4.94 -1.78 17.88
N GLU A 204 6.09 -1.20 18.24
CA GLU A 204 6.54 -1.16 19.63
C GLU A 204 6.76 0.28 20.13
N LYS A 205 6.39 0.54 21.39
CA LYS A 205 6.90 1.68 22.19
C LYS A 205 8.44 1.64 22.36
N ARG A 206 9.10 0.54 21.94
CA ARG A 206 10.50 0.21 22.21
C ARG A 206 11.30 -0.30 21.00
N SER A 207 10.82 -0.19 19.77
CA SER A 207 11.72 -0.41 18.63
C SER A 207 12.77 0.71 18.68
N LEU A 208 13.97 0.41 19.19
CA LEU A 208 15.12 1.28 19.16
C LEU A 208 15.49 1.49 17.71
N ALA A 209 14.79 2.42 17.06
CA ALA A 209 15.12 2.85 15.72
C ALA A 209 16.40 3.66 15.84
N PHE A 210 17.47 3.17 15.22
CA PHE A 210 18.71 3.95 15.07
C PHE A 210 18.46 5.29 14.35
N PHE A 211 17.42 5.34 13.51
CA PHE A 211 16.99 6.53 12.81
C PHE A 211 15.48 6.48 12.56
N LYS A 212 14.79 7.62 12.77
CA LYS A 212 13.38 7.80 12.42
C LYS A 212 13.25 8.99 11.48
N TYR A 213 12.74 8.76 10.27
CA TYR A 213 12.38 9.84 9.37
C TYR A 213 10.92 10.21 9.57
N GLY A 214 10.69 11.34 10.25
CA GLY A 214 9.34 11.78 10.60
C GLY A 214 8.53 12.18 9.36
N LEU A 215 7.22 11.91 9.40
CA LEU A 215 6.29 12.24 8.31
C LEU A 215 6.38 13.73 7.89
N LEU A 216 6.32 14.64 8.86
CA LEU A 216 6.41 16.08 8.61
C LEU A 216 7.77 16.48 8.01
N GLN A 217 8.86 15.83 8.42
CA GLN A 217 10.17 16.07 7.85
C GLN A 217 10.22 15.59 6.39
N ALA A 218 9.65 14.41 6.10
CA ALA A 218 9.56 13.90 4.74
C ALA A 218 8.70 14.79 3.81
N ILE A 219 7.68 15.46 4.35
CA ILE A 219 6.90 16.47 3.61
C ILE A 219 7.73 17.74 3.38
N ARG A 220 8.41 18.26 4.40
CA ARG A 220 9.27 19.47 4.31
C ARG A 220 10.42 19.30 3.32
N ASP A 221 11.03 18.13 3.31
CA ASP A 221 12.10 17.76 2.38
C ASP A 221 11.56 17.42 0.98
N LYS A 222 10.24 17.57 0.77
CA LYS A 222 9.53 17.26 -0.48
C LYS A 222 9.71 15.82 -0.94
N VAL A 223 10.06 14.90 -0.05
CA VAL A 223 10.07 13.46 -0.32
C VAL A 223 8.64 12.95 -0.51
N LEU A 224 7.71 13.46 0.29
CA LEU A 224 6.27 13.20 0.19
C LEU A 224 5.53 14.39 -0.43
N PRO A 225 4.39 14.16 -1.11
CA PRO A 225 3.59 15.26 -1.66
C PRO A 225 2.98 16.12 -0.55
N ARG A 226 2.61 17.34 -0.91
CA ARG A 226 2.01 18.31 0.01
C ARG A 226 0.60 17.87 0.45
N PRO A 227 0.37 17.59 1.73
CA PRO A 227 -0.95 17.19 2.23
C PRO A 227 -1.79 18.39 2.65
N TYR A 228 -3.09 18.28 2.40
CA TYR A 228 -4.13 19.17 2.87
C TYR A 228 -5.15 18.36 3.65
N VAL A 229 -5.46 18.78 4.87
CA VAL A 229 -6.52 18.14 5.67
C VAL A 229 -7.76 19.01 5.63
N ARG A 230 -8.93 18.41 5.56
CA ARG A 230 -10.23 19.06 5.62
C ARG A 230 -11.15 18.24 6.52
N LYS A 231 -11.65 18.89 7.57
CA LYS A 231 -12.59 18.27 8.51
C LYS A 231 -14.03 18.69 8.24
N PHE A 232 -14.99 17.85 8.64
CA PHE A 232 -16.41 18.16 8.58
C PHE A 232 -17.18 17.60 9.78
N SER A 233 -18.18 18.35 10.23
CA SER A 233 -19.00 18.00 11.40
C SER A 233 -20.36 17.41 11.01
N ASP A 234 -20.83 17.69 9.79
CA ASP A 234 -22.10 17.17 9.27
C ASP A 234 -22.07 15.63 9.20
N GLY A 235 -22.93 14.98 10.01
CA GLY A 235 -22.96 13.52 10.10
C GLY A 235 -21.76 12.90 10.85
N ALA A 236 -20.93 13.71 11.52
CA ALA A 236 -19.94 13.22 12.45
C ALA A 236 -20.60 12.47 13.63
N LEU A 237 -19.89 11.49 14.19
CA LEU A 237 -20.40 10.67 15.28
C LEU A 237 -20.14 11.38 16.61
N THR A 238 -21.18 11.52 17.41
CA THR A 238 -21.09 12.14 18.74
C THR A 238 -20.45 11.20 19.76
N ALA A 239 -19.91 11.74 20.85
CA ALA A 239 -19.38 10.96 21.98
C ALA A 239 -20.39 9.95 22.50
N ARG A 240 -21.65 10.36 22.64
CA ARG A 240 -22.73 9.50 23.13
C ARG A 240 -23.01 8.32 22.20
N GLU A 241 -22.85 8.48 20.90
CA GLU A 241 -23.02 7.39 19.93
C GLU A 241 -21.84 6.42 19.98
N LEU A 242 -20.62 6.95 20.03
CA LEU A 242 -19.38 6.16 20.07
C LEU A 242 -19.16 5.43 21.39
N GLU A 243 -19.64 5.97 22.51
CA GLU A 243 -19.65 5.30 23.83
C GLU A 243 -20.54 4.06 23.87
N ARG A 244 -21.60 4.03 23.05
CA ARG A 244 -22.50 2.87 22.94
C ARG A 244 -21.91 1.73 22.11
N VAL A 245 -20.87 2.02 21.32
CA VAL A 245 -20.20 1.02 20.50
C VAL A 245 -19.32 0.16 21.38
N LYS A 246 -19.48 -1.16 21.27
CA LYS A 246 -18.67 -2.11 22.03
C LYS A 246 -17.20 -1.99 21.65
N THR A 247 -16.34 -1.85 22.66
CA THR A 247 -14.88 -1.90 22.50
C THR A 247 -14.29 -3.14 23.14
N ARG A 248 -13.07 -3.46 22.74
CA ARG A 248 -12.23 -4.49 23.34
C ARG A 248 -10.84 -3.92 23.54
N LYS A 249 -10.21 -4.24 24.67
CA LYS A 249 -8.77 -4.02 24.83
C LYS A 249 -8.02 -5.09 24.05
N LEU A 250 -7.13 -4.69 23.15
CA LEU A 250 -6.24 -5.59 22.44
C LEU A 250 -5.12 -6.03 23.38
N LYS A 251 -5.36 -7.07 24.20
CA LYS A 251 -4.29 -7.66 25.01
C LYS A 251 -3.23 -8.28 24.08
N ASP A 252 -2.13 -7.58 23.87
CA ASP A 252 -0.93 -8.21 23.35
C ASP A 252 -0.24 -9.00 24.46
N ALA A 253 0.34 -10.14 24.07
CA ALA A 253 0.82 -11.14 25.01
C ALA A 253 2.08 -10.65 25.72
N GLY A 254 1.90 -9.93 26.82
CA GLY A 254 2.97 -9.40 27.67
C GLY A 254 2.82 -7.94 28.09
N GLU A 255 1.77 -7.23 27.66
CA GLU A 255 1.56 -5.81 28.01
C GLU A 255 0.31 -5.64 28.88
N GLU A 256 0.42 -4.81 29.93
CA GLU A 256 -0.64 -4.58 30.92
C GLU A 256 -1.75 -3.64 30.41
N GLU A 257 -1.46 -2.82 29.38
CA GLU A 257 -2.43 -1.94 28.71
C GLU A 257 -2.37 -2.15 27.20
N GLY A 258 -3.39 -2.80 26.65
CA GLY A 258 -3.54 -2.98 25.22
C GLY A 258 -4.37 -1.86 24.59
N ASP A 259 -4.05 -1.50 23.35
CA ASP A 259 -4.80 -0.51 22.56
C ASP A 259 -6.31 -0.85 22.55
N GLU A 260 -7.15 0.15 22.75
CA GLU A 260 -8.60 0.00 22.60
C GLU A 260 -8.95 -0.19 21.12
N ALA A 261 -9.91 -1.06 20.82
CA ALA A 261 -10.41 -1.23 19.47
C ALA A 261 -11.92 -1.45 19.47
N PHE A 262 -12.63 -0.83 18.53
CA PHE A 262 -14.03 -1.14 18.30
C PHE A 262 -14.22 -2.60 17.86
N VAL A 263 -15.25 -3.25 18.42
CA VAL A 263 -15.75 -4.53 17.91
C VAL A 263 -16.37 -4.28 16.53
N GLU A 264 -15.82 -4.93 15.48
CA GLU A 264 -16.10 -4.65 14.07
C GLU A 264 -17.61 -4.53 13.77
N ASN A 265 -18.42 -5.50 14.19
CA ASN A 265 -19.86 -5.48 13.91
C ASN A 265 -20.59 -4.30 14.57
N SER A 266 -20.22 -3.95 15.81
CA SER A 266 -20.88 -2.88 16.57
C SER A 266 -20.63 -1.52 15.95
N ILE A 267 -19.40 -1.25 15.48
CA ILE A 267 -19.09 0.03 14.84
C ILE A 267 -19.67 0.10 13.42
N VAL A 268 -19.67 -1.03 12.70
CA VAL A 268 -20.25 -1.09 11.35
C VAL A 268 -21.75 -0.87 11.39
N GLU A 269 -22.48 -1.42 12.37
CA GLU A 269 -23.91 -1.14 12.55
C GLU A 269 -24.19 0.36 12.75
N LEU A 270 -23.37 1.05 13.55
CA LEU A 270 -23.48 2.49 13.71
C LEU A 270 -23.21 3.23 12.39
N LEU A 271 -22.08 2.94 11.73
CA LEU A 271 -21.70 3.58 10.47
C LEU A 271 -22.75 3.36 9.37
N LEU A 272 -23.34 2.16 9.28
CA LEU A 272 -24.40 1.85 8.32
C LEU A 272 -25.72 2.60 8.59
N SER A 273 -25.93 3.11 9.81
CA SER A 273 -27.11 3.89 10.16
C SER A 273 -26.95 5.39 9.91
N LYS A 274 -25.81 5.82 9.35
CA LYS A 274 -25.42 7.22 9.13
C LYS A 274 -25.04 7.51 7.67
N PRO A 275 -25.90 7.24 6.67
CA PRO A 275 -25.57 7.52 5.27
C PRO A 275 -25.28 9.00 4.99
N GLU A 276 -25.90 9.93 5.74
CA GLU A 276 -25.66 11.38 5.63
C GLU A 276 -24.19 11.77 5.80
N ARG A 277 -23.43 11.01 6.60
CA ARG A 277 -21.98 11.16 6.78
C ARG A 277 -21.21 10.99 5.47
N ASN A 278 -21.62 10.04 4.64
CA ASN A 278 -20.98 9.78 3.35
C ASN A 278 -21.24 10.95 2.39
N TYR A 279 -22.47 11.46 2.38
CA TYR A 279 -22.88 12.60 1.55
C TYR A 279 -22.15 13.87 1.95
N ALA A 280 -21.99 14.14 3.25
CA ALA A 280 -21.20 15.25 3.75
C ALA A 280 -19.75 15.17 3.26
N ALA A 281 -19.12 13.99 3.34
CA ALA A 281 -17.76 13.80 2.84
C ALA A 281 -17.62 14.06 1.32
N PHE A 282 -18.60 13.68 0.50
CA PHE A 282 -18.58 13.97 -0.93
C PHE A 282 -18.82 15.46 -1.22
N ALA A 283 -19.65 16.13 -0.43
CA ALA A 283 -19.83 17.58 -0.52
C ALA A 283 -18.52 18.33 -0.21
N GLN A 284 -17.69 17.81 0.71
CA GLN A 284 -16.38 18.40 0.97
C GLN A 284 -15.41 18.31 -0.23
N ILE A 285 -15.56 17.31 -1.12
CA ILE A 285 -14.79 17.25 -2.37
C ILE A 285 -15.21 18.39 -3.31
N GLU A 286 -16.51 18.65 -3.42
CA GLU A 286 -17.04 19.75 -4.24
C GLU A 286 -16.64 21.11 -3.68
N ALA A 287 -16.74 21.30 -2.37
CA ALA A 287 -16.37 22.53 -1.67
C ALA A 287 -14.87 22.85 -1.77
N ALA A 288 -14.02 21.82 -1.81
CA ALA A 288 -12.58 21.98 -2.04
C ALA A 288 -12.24 22.30 -3.52
N GLU A 289 -13.23 22.25 -4.43
CA GLU A 289 -13.07 22.40 -5.88
C GLU A 289 -12.00 21.48 -6.50
N PHE A 290 -11.76 20.34 -5.86
CA PHE A 290 -10.63 19.46 -6.14
C PHE A 290 -10.89 18.53 -7.33
N SER A 291 -11.08 19.15 -8.50
CA SER A 291 -11.44 18.50 -9.75
C SER A 291 -10.26 18.28 -10.69
N SER A 292 -10.45 17.44 -11.70
CA SER A 292 -9.51 17.25 -12.81
C SER A 292 -9.81 18.26 -13.92
N GLU A 293 -8.78 18.93 -14.43
CA GLU A 293 -8.89 19.86 -15.58
C GLU A 293 -9.46 19.20 -16.83
N ARG A 294 -9.27 17.89 -16.98
CA ARG A 294 -9.77 17.12 -18.13
C ARG A 294 -11.22 16.71 -17.91
N LEU A 295 -12.07 17.11 -18.85
CA LEU A 295 -13.44 16.60 -18.98
C LEU A 295 -13.44 15.11 -19.37
N THR A 296 -14.49 14.41 -18.97
CA THR A 296 -14.81 13.07 -19.46
C THR A 296 -15.13 13.14 -20.97
N PRO A 297 -15.07 12.01 -21.69
CA PRO A 297 -15.53 11.94 -23.08
C PRO A 297 -17.00 12.37 -23.27
N SER A 298 -17.83 12.27 -22.22
CA SER A 298 -19.20 12.78 -22.15
C SER A 298 -19.31 14.29 -21.83
N GLY A 299 -18.19 15.00 -21.72
CA GLY A 299 -18.14 16.44 -21.48
C GLY A 299 -18.38 16.87 -20.03
N LYS A 300 -18.29 15.95 -19.06
CA LYS A 300 -18.47 16.22 -17.63
C LYS A 300 -17.13 16.47 -16.94
N THR A 301 -17.10 17.39 -15.99
CA THR A 301 -15.97 17.49 -15.06
C THR A 301 -15.93 16.23 -14.18
N ARG A 302 -14.73 15.82 -13.79
CA ARG A 302 -14.52 14.65 -12.93
C ARG A 302 -13.67 15.04 -11.72
N PRO A 303 -13.80 14.35 -10.57
CA PRO A 303 -12.89 14.58 -9.46
C PRO A 303 -11.47 14.15 -9.84
N ARG A 304 -10.51 14.61 -9.06
CA ARG A 304 -9.26 13.86 -8.97
C ARG A 304 -9.53 12.46 -8.39
N SER A 305 -8.59 11.54 -8.55
CA SER A 305 -8.73 10.14 -8.10
C SER A 305 -9.01 10.04 -6.60
N ILE A 306 -10.06 9.27 -6.25
CA ILE A 306 -10.54 9.11 -4.89
C ILE A 306 -10.17 7.73 -4.35
N ALA A 307 -9.66 7.69 -3.12
CA ALA A 307 -9.54 6.50 -2.31
C ALA A 307 -10.39 6.64 -1.06
N VAL A 308 -11.16 5.60 -0.74
CA VAL A 308 -12.01 5.53 0.45
C VAL A 308 -11.72 4.24 1.19
N PHE A 309 -11.53 4.32 2.51
CA PHE A 309 -11.39 3.15 3.37
C PHE A 309 -12.64 2.95 4.22
N GLY A 310 -13.36 1.86 3.96
CA GLY A 310 -14.43 1.37 4.83
C GLY A 310 -13.88 0.42 5.90
N ARG A 311 -14.56 0.39 7.06
CA ARG A 311 -14.24 -0.54 8.17
C ARG A 311 -14.25 -2.01 7.74
N ASN A 312 -15.24 -2.38 6.94
CA ASN A 312 -15.36 -3.69 6.32
C ASN A 312 -16.08 -3.58 4.97
N LEU A 313 -16.25 -4.72 4.28
CA LEU A 313 -16.77 -4.72 2.92
C LEU A 313 -18.23 -4.24 2.82
N LYS A 314 -19.04 -4.45 3.86
CA LYS A 314 -20.40 -3.92 3.91
C LYS A 314 -20.40 -2.40 3.98
N HIS A 315 -19.59 -1.85 4.87
CA HIS A 315 -19.44 -0.40 4.98
C HIS A 315 -18.87 0.20 3.68
N ALA A 316 -17.81 -0.38 3.12
CA ALA A 316 -17.23 0.07 1.85
C ALA A 316 -18.24 0.03 0.69
N HIS A 317 -19.10 -1.01 0.65
CA HIS A 317 -20.15 -1.10 -0.36
C HIS A 317 -21.22 -0.03 -0.20
N MET A 318 -21.69 0.23 1.04
CA MET A 318 -22.62 1.33 1.30
C MET A 318 -22.05 2.66 0.82
N ILE A 319 -20.80 2.99 1.20
CA ILE A 319 -20.17 4.25 0.78
C ILE A 319 -20.10 4.34 -0.75
N ALA A 320 -19.79 3.23 -1.45
CA ALA A 320 -19.74 3.20 -2.90
C ALA A 320 -21.12 3.43 -3.55
N GLN A 321 -22.19 2.84 -2.99
CA GLN A 321 -23.55 3.08 -3.48
C GLN A 321 -24.01 4.51 -3.20
N ASP A 322 -23.66 5.06 -2.03
CA ASP A 322 -23.96 6.45 -1.69
C ASP A 322 -23.21 7.41 -2.61
N TYR A 323 -21.96 7.13 -2.97
CA TYR A 323 -21.22 7.91 -3.96
C TYR A 323 -21.93 7.93 -5.32
N ARG A 324 -22.38 6.77 -5.79
CA ARG A 324 -23.16 6.67 -7.03
C ARG A 324 -24.46 7.47 -6.95
N GLN A 325 -25.19 7.36 -5.84
CA GLN A 325 -26.44 8.09 -5.64
C GLN A 325 -26.20 9.60 -5.59
N TYR A 326 -25.20 10.05 -4.82
CA TYR A 326 -24.75 11.44 -4.73
C TYR A 326 -24.48 12.02 -6.12
N CYS A 327 -23.72 11.29 -6.95
CA CYS A 327 -23.39 11.71 -8.32
C CYS A 327 -24.62 11.78 -9.23
N LYS A 328 -25.65 10.96 -8.98
CA LYS A 328 -26.88 10.95 -9.78
C LYS A 328 -27.84 12.10 -9.42
N GLN A 329 -27.70 12.69 -8.24
CA GLN A 329 -28.60 13.77 -7.78
C GLN A 329 -28.58 14.96 -8.73
N ALA A 330 -29.74 15.62 -8.85
CA ALA A 330 -29.83 16.94 -9.46
C ALA A 330 -29.26 17.98 -8.49
N GLY A 331 -28.58 18.99 -9.01
CA GLY A 331 -27.98 20.05 -8.20
C GLY A 331 -26.87 20.79 -8.95
N GLU A 332 -26.24 21.70 -8.21
CA GLU A 332 -24.97 22.34 -8.56
C GLU A 332 -23.81 21.48 -8.00
N GLY A 333 -22.62 21.61 -8.59
CA GLY A 333 -21.44 20.81 -8.24
C GLY A 333 -21.01 19.84 -9.33
N PHE A 334 -19.70 19.58 -9.39
CA PHE A 334 -19.08 18.82 -10.47
C PHE A 334 -19.19 17.29 -10.30
N LEU A 335 -19.55 16.79 -9.12
CA LEU A 335 -19.84 15.37 -8.91
C LEU A 335 -21.27 15.03 -9.36
N ARG A 336 -22.19 16.01 -9.33
CA ARG A 336 -23.62 15.83 -9.65
C ARG A 336 -23.89 15.62 -11.14
N LYS A 337 -25.06 15.05 -11.45
CA LYS A 337 -25.54 14.75 -12.82
C LYS A 337 -24.55 13.88 -13.61
N ARG A 338 -23.92 12.91 -12.93
CA ARG A 338 -22.99 11.93 -13.51
C ARG A 338 -23.49 10.51 -13.25
N ASN A 339 -23.40 9.66 -14.26
CA ASN A 339 -23.68 8.24 -14.14
C ASN A 339 -22.41 7.46 -13.82
N ILE A 340 -22.22 7.18 -12.53
CA ILE A 340 -21.10 6.38 -12.04
C ILE A 340 -21.51 4.91 -11.96
N VAL A 341 -20.67 4.04 -12.52
CA VAL A 341 -20.84 2.59 -12.43
C VAL A 341 -20.01 2.06 -11.27
N ILE A 342 -20.64 1.36 -10.33
CA ILE A 342 -19.95 0.69 -9.22
C ILE A 342 -19.76 -0.78 -9.56
N ILE A 343 -18.51 -1.22 -9.49
CA ILE A 343 -18.11 -2.60 -9.70
C ILE A 343 -17.64 -3.17 -8.36
N GLY A 344 -18.14 -4.34 -8.01
CA GLY A 344 -17.88 -4.97 -6.72
C GLY A 344 -19.12 -5.08 -5.83
N LYS A 345 -19.09 -6.10 -4.96
CA LYS A 345 -20.18 -6.46 -4.05
C LYS A 345 -19.69 -6.50 -2.59
N GLU A 346 -20.63 -6.53 -1.66
CA GLU A 346 -20.38 -6.64 -0.21
C GLU A 346 -19.59 -7.89 0.22
N ASP A 347 -19.54 -8.94 -0.61
CA ASP A 347 -18.77 -10.15 -0.35
C ASP A 347 -17.33 -10.07 -0.89
N GLY A 348 -16.98 -8.95 -1.53
CA GLY A 348 -15.66 -8.71 -2.14
C GLY A 348 -15.51 -9.27 -3.55
N THR A 349 -16.55 -9.89 -4.12
CA THR A 349 -16.57 -10.30 -5.53
C THR A 349 -16.82 -9.10 -6.44
N LEU A 350 -16.29 -9.13 -7.67
CA LEU A 350 -16.46 -8.00 -8.60
C LEU A 350 -17.86 -7.92 -9.22
N GLY A 351 -18.61 -9.02 -9.21
CA GLY A 351 -19.96 -9.07 -9.78
C GLY A 351 -20.02 -8.94 -11.31
N VAL A 352 -18.88 -8.81 -11.99
CA VAL A 352 -18.75 -8.71 -13.45
C VAL A 352 -17.66 -9.63 -13.95
N THR A 353 -17.79 -10.10 -15.20
CA THR A 353 -16.74 -10.82 -15.92
C THR A 353 -15.72 -9.85 -16.53
N THR A 354 -14.54 -10.34 -16.89
CA THR A 354 -13.52 -9.55 -17.61
C THR A 354 -14.06 -8.93 -18.91
N LYS A 355 -14.88 -9.68 -19.66
CA LYS A 355 -15.50 -9.20 -20.90
C LYS A 355 -16.47 -8.04 -20.63
N GLN A 356 -17.29 -8.14 -19.60
CA GLN A 356 -18.23 -7.10 -19.20
C GLN A 356 -17.48 -5.84 -18.72
N TYR A 357 -16.45 -6.00 -17.91
CA TYR A 357 -15.60 -4.89 -17.47
C TYR A 357 -15.00 -4.12 -18.66
N ARG A 358 -14.40 -4.83 -19.62
CA ARG A 358 -13.84 -4.23 -20.84
C ARG A 358 -14.88 -3.46 -21.65
N ALA A 359 -16.12 -3.95 -21.72
CA ALA A 359 -17.20 -3.27 -22.41
C ALA A 359 -17.65 -1.98 -21.69
N ILE A 360 -17.76 -2.02 -20.35
CA ILE A 360 -18.05 -0.82 -19.53
C ILE A 360 -16.95 0.23 -19.71
N LYS A 361 -15.69 -0.20 -19.59
CA LYS A 361 -14.52 0.65 -19.81
C LYS A 361 -14.50 1.28 -21.20
N ALA A 362 -14.78 0.49 -22.24
CA ALA A 362 -14.84 1.01 -23.61
C ALA A 362 -15.94 2.06 -23.78
N ALA A 363 -17.13 1.85 -23.19
CA ALA A 363 -18.21 2.83 -23.21
C ALA A 363 -17.83 4.13 -22.48
N GLN A 364 -17.20 4.03 -21.31
CA GLN A 364 -16.70 5.18 -20.56
C GLN A 364 -15.66 5.97 -21.36
N GLN A 365 -14.73 5.27 -22.01
CA GLN A 365 -13.64 5.90 -22.77
C GLN A 365 -14.10 6.52 -24.09
N SER A 366 -15.16 5.99 -24.71
CA SER A 366 -15.72 6.55 -25.94
C SER A 366 -16.76 7.64 -25.68
N GLY A 367 -17.31 7.73 -24.46
CA GLY A 367 -18.44 8.61 -24.14
C GLY A 367 -19.76 8.14 -24.76
N GLN A 368 -19.78 6.96 -25.40
CA GLN A 368 -20.97 6.40 -26.00
C GLN A 368 -21.79 5.60 -24.98
N ALA A 369 -23.08 5.46 -25.26
CA ALA A 369 -23.96 4.60 -24.49
C ALA A 369 -23.45 3.15 -24.48
N TYR A 370 -23.52 2.49 -23.33
CA TYR A 370 -23.13 1.10 -23.17
C TYR A 370 -24.03 0.18 -24.00
N THR A 371 -23.42 -0.57 -24.92
CA THR A 371 -24.13 -1.42 -25.91
C THR A 371 -24.26 -2.88 -25.49
N GLY A 372 -23.59 -3.28 -24.41
CA GLY A 372 -23.63 -4.65 -23.90
C GLY A 372 -24.97 -5.02 -23.25
N GLU A 373 -25.06 -6.25 -22.78
CA GLU A 373 -26.23 -6.71 -22.00
C GLU A 373 -26.32 -5.98 -20.66
N THR A 374 -27.54 -5.65 -20.25
CA THR A 374 -27.82 -5.08 -18.92
C THR A 374 -27.26 -5.98 -17.84
N ILE A 375 -26.49 -5.39 -16.92
CA ILE A 375 -25.89 -6.07 -15.78
C ILE A 375 -26.66 -5.61 -14.53
N PRO A 376 -27.52 -6.46 -13.93
CA PRO A 376 -28.34 -6.07 -12.79
C PRO A 376 -27.52 -5.48 -11.64
N GLY A 377 -27.94 -4.31 -11.15
CA GLY A 377 -27.26 -3.58 -10.07
C GLY A 377 -26.03 -2.77 -10.52
N VAL A 378 -25.50 -2.99 -11.73
CA VAL A 378 -24.29 -2.33 -12.23
C VAL A 378 -24.65 -1.26 -13.27
N ILE A 379 -25.17 -1.67 -14.43
CA ILE A 379 -25.44 -0.77 -15.58
C ILE A 379 -26.55 -1.32 -16.47
N GLN A 380 -27.40 -0.43 -17.01
CA GLN A 380 -28.40 -0.77 -18.03
C GLN A 380 -27.89 -0.51 -19.45
N LYS A 381 -28.32 -1.33 -20.41
CA LYS A 381 -28.05 -1.09 -21.83
C LYS A 381 -28.61 0.28 -22.24
N GLY A 382 -27.79 1.07 -22.93
CA GLY A 382 -28.13 2.43 -23.37
C GLY A 382 -27.67 3.54 -22.42
N GLU A 383 -27.16 3.22 -21.23
CA GLU A 383 -26.63 4.24 -20.30
C GLU A 383 -25.24 4.71 -20.71
N VAL A 384 -25.00 6.02 -20.65
CA VAL A 384 -23.65 6.62 -20.77
C VAL A 384 -22.92 6.44 -19.44
N VAL A 385 -21.63 6.13 -19.48
CA VAL A 385 -20.80 5.94 -18.27
C VAL A 385 -19.86 7.12 -18.11
N ASP A 386 -20.03 7.90 -17.04
CA ASP A 386 -19.20 9.08 -16.77
C ASP A 386 -17.95 8.74 -15.94
N GLY A 387 -17.99 7.65 -15.18
CA GLY A 387 -16.88 7.18 -14.36
C GLY A 387 -17.14 5.79 -13.77
N ILE A 388 -16.06 5.13 -13.30
CA ILE A 388 -16.13 3.82 -12.66
C ILE A 388 -15.62 3.91 -11.23
N GLY A 389 -16.40 3.42 -10.28
CA GLY A 389 -15.98 3.14 -8.91
C GLY A 389 -15.76 1.64 -8.71
N VAL A 390 -14.74 1.26 -7.95
CA VAL A 390 -14.43 -0.17 -7.71
C VAL A 390 -14.30 -0.47 -6.22
N ILE A 391 -14.99 -1.52 -5.77
CA ILE A 391 -14.84 -2.08 -4.43
C ILE A 391 -13.78 -3.19 -4.47
N VAL A 392 -12.72 -3.05 -3.68
CA VAL A 392 -11.59 -4.00 -3.66
C VAL A 392 -11.31 -4.50 -2.25
N SER A 393 -10.90 -5.77 -2.16
CA SER A 393 -10.34 -6.38 -0.93
C SER A 393 -9.32 -7.45 -1.30
N GLY A 394 -8.60 -7.99 -0.31
CA GLY A 394 -7.68 -9.11 -0.54
C GLY A 394 -8.39 -10.42 -0.91
N LYS A 395 -9.72 -10.47 -0.84
CA LYS A 395 -10.52 -11.64 -1.23
C LYS A 395 -11.07 -11.57 -2.65
N THR A 396 -10.88 -10.45 -3.33
CA THR A 396 -11.42 -10.24 -4.68
C THR A 396 -10.85 -11.27 -5.66
N LYS A 397 -11.73 -11.85 -6.51
CA LYS A 397 -11.41 -12.82 -7.56
C LYS A 397 -12.27 -12.50 -8.80
N PRO A 398 -11.80 -12.76 -10.03
CA PRO A 398 -10.53 -13.40 -10.45
C PRO A 398 -9.32 -12.45 -10.56
N ALA A 399 -8.11 -13.01 -10.46
CA ALA A 399 -6.84 -12.29 -10.44
C ALA A 399 -6.51 -11.52 -11.72
N GLU A 400 -7.01 -11.98 -12.88
CA GLU A 400 -6.83 -11.32 -14.17
C GLU A 400 -7.54 -9.95 -14.19
N LEU A 401 -8.79 -9.91 -13.72
CA LEU A 401 -9.57 -8.67 -13.66
C LEU A 401 -9.01 -7.71 -12.60
N ILE A 402 -8.50 -8.23 -11.48
CA ILE A 402 -7.74 -7.41 -10.51
C ILE A 402 -6.50 -6.81 -11.15
N SER A 403 -5.79 -7.56 -12.00
CA SER A 403 -4.60 -7.04 -12.69
C SER A 403 -4.98 -5.95 -13.70
N GLU A 404 -6.14 -6.05 -14.33
CA GLU A 404 -6.65 -5.02 -15.24
C GLU A 404 -7.13 -3.77 -14.49
N ILE A 405 -7.85 -3.93 -13.36
CA ILE A 405 -8.22 -2.83 -12.46
C ILE A 405 -6.96 -2.15 -11.92
N LYS A 406 -5.97 -2.94 -11.48
CA LYS A 406 -4.64 -2.43 -11.09
C LYS A 406 -4.01 -1.65 -12.23
N ALA A 407 -3.99 -2.18 -13.45
CA ALA A 407 -3.44 -1.47 -14.60
C ALA A 407 -4.20 -0.17 -14.92
N ASP A 408 -5.52 -0.12 -14.70
CA ASP A 408 -6.35 1.08 -14.92
C ASP A 408 -6.17 2.13 -13.82
N MET A 409 -5.86 1.69 -12.62
CA MET A 409 -5.43 2.57 -11.53
C MET A 409 -3.96 2.99 -11.71
N ASP A 410 -3.09 2.09 -12.15
CA ASP A 410 -1.70 2.37 -12.53
C ASP A 410 -1.64 3.23 -13.82
N ALA A 411 -2.71 3.28 -14.62
CA ALA A 411 -2.83 4.24 -15.70
C ALA A 411 -2.87 5.68 -15.15
N TYR A 412 -3.37 5.87 -13.93
CA TYR A 412 -3.14 7.12 -13.18
C TYR A 412 -1.66 7.28 -12.77
N GLN A 413 -0.89 6.21 -12.49
CA GLN A 413 0.57 6.28 -12.22
C GLN A 413 1.36 6.77 -13.44
N LYS A 414 0.79 6.61 -14.64
CA LYS A 414 1.30 7.17 -15.90
C LYS A 414 0.60 8.49 -16.27
N GLY A 415 -0.21 9.00 -15.34
CA GLY A 415 -1.19 10.08 -15.42
C GLY A 415 -1.86 10.24 -16.75
N LYS A 416 -2.45 9.13 -17.18
CA LYS A 416 -3.57 9.10 -18.10
C LYS A 416 -4.85 9.08 -17.25
N PRO A 417 -5.91 9.77 -17.67
CA PRO A 417 -7.23 9.57 -17.08
C PRO A 417 -7.62 8.09 -17.25
N GLY A 418 -7.45 7.30 -16.19
CA GLY A 418 -7.94 5.92 -16.16
C GLY A 418 -9.47 5.93 -16.04
N PRO A 419 -10.14 4.87 -16.52
CA PRO A 419 -11.60 4.77 -16.45
C PRO A 419 -12.14 4.67 -15.01
N VAL A 420 -11.28 4.25 -14.05
CA VAL A 420 -11.61 4.11 -12.62
C VAL A 420 -11.29 5.41 -11.88
N GLU A 421 -12.28 6.12 -11.35
CA GLU A 421 -12.06 7.39 -10.63
C GLU A 421 -12.07 7.25 -9.11
N ALA A 422 -12.72 6.20 -8.58
CA ALA A 422 -12.87 6.01 -7.14
C ALA A 422 -12.63 4.56 -6.75
N VAL A 423 -11.93 4.34 -5.65
CA VAL A 423 -11.71 3.01 -5.08
C VAL A 423 -12.11 2.95 -3.62
N PHE A 424 -12.95 1.96 -3.34
CA PHE A 424 -13.52 1.69 -2.04
C PHE A 424 -12.88 0.41 -1.51
N GLY A 425 -11.92 0.59 -0.60
CA GLY A 425 -11.14 -0.49 -0.02
C GLY A 425 -11.56 -0.81 1.41
N VAL A 426 -11.08 -1.94 1.90
CA VAL A 426 -11.04 -2.27 3.33
C VAL A 426 -9.58 -2.40 3.76
N ASP A 427 -9.24 -1.78 4.89
CA ASP A 427 -7.87 -1.85 5.37
C ASP A 427 -7.66 -3.10 6.24
N LYS A 428 -7.17 -4.18 5.62
CA LYS A 428 -6.63 -5.34 6.35
C LYS A 428 -5.15 -5.51 5.98
N ILE A 429 -4.31 -5.56 7.01
CA ILE A 429 -2.88 -5.87 6.92
C ILE A 429 -2.71 -7.16 6.10
N GLY A 430 -1.94 -7.11 5.01
CA GLY A 430 -1.77 -8.23 4.08
C GLY A 430 -2.60 -8.16 2.80
N GLU A 431 -3.57 -7.26 2.73
CA GLU A 431 -4.51 -7.12 1.60
C GLU A 431 -4.39 -5.77 0.87
N GLY A 432 -3.37 -4.98 1.23
CA GLY A 432 -3.23 -3.58 0.81
C GLY A 432 -3.14 -3.39 -0.71
N PHE A 433 -3.99 -2.50 -1.20
CA PHE A 433 -3.91 -1.91 -2.53
C PHE A 433 -3.17 -0.58 -2.41
N ASP A 434 -2.02 -0.44 -3.06
CA ASP A 434 -1.29 0.84 -3.09
C ASP A 434 -2.07 1.83 -3.96
N LEU A 435 -2.43 2.98 -3.39
CA LEU A 435 -3.27 4.00 -4.00
C LEU A 435 -2.48 5.30 -4.17
N THR A 436 -1.21 5.19 -4.60
CA THR A 436 -0.27 6.33 -4.74
C THR A 436 -0.81 7.44 -5.64
N GLU A 437 -1.72 7.05 -6.52
CA GLU A 437 -2.35 7.92 -7.49
C GLU A 437 -3.62 8.56 -7.02
N ALA A 438 -4.21 8.11 -5.91
CA ALA A 438 -5.32 8.81 -5.33
C ALA A 438 -4.83 10.19 -4.89
N ASP A 439 -5.52 11.24 -5.32
CA ASP A 439 -5.25 12.59 -4.87
C ASP A 439 -6.13 12.95 -3.67
N ILE A 440 -7.22 12.21 -3.47
CA ILE A 440 -8.16 12.39 -2.36
C ILE A 440 -8.19 11.10 -1.52
N LEU A 441 -8.00 11.22 -0.22
CA LEU A 441 -8.36 10.21 0.77
C LEU A 441 -9.63 10.65 1.51
N ILE A 442 -10.66 9.80 1.53
CA ILE A 442 -11.77 9.93 2.47
C ILE A 442 -11.63 8.84 3.53
N ASP A 443 -11.44 9.23 4.79
CA ASP A 443 -11.36 8.30 5.92
C ASP A 443 -12.56 8.45 6.84
N LEU A 444 -13.55 7.58 6.64
CA LEU A 444 -14.80 7.58 7.39
C LEU A 444 -14.80 6.61 8.57
N ASP A 445 -13.71 5.88 8.79
CA ASP A 445 -13.61 4.85 9.83
C ASP A 445 -12.96 5.40 11.10
N PRO A 446 -13.71 5.59 12.20
CA PRO A 446 -13.14 5.98 13.49
C PRO A 446 -12.31 4.85 14.08
N GLY A 447 -11.18 5.20 14.68
CA GLY A 447 -10.32 4.22 15.33
C GLY A 447 -9.33 4.84 16.30
N PHE A 448 -8.94 4.05 17.29
CA PHE A 448 -7.91 4.40 18.29
C PHE A 448 -6.50 4.04 17.80
N SER A 449 -6.39 3.25 16.72
CA SER A 449 -5.10 2.75 16.27
C SER A 449 -4.41 3.78 15.38
N ARG A 450 -3.43 4.46 15.97
CA ARG A 450 -2.48 5.31 15.22
C ARG A 450 -1.87 4.57 14.04
N HIS A 451 -1.50 3.31 14.26
CA HIS A 451 -0.91 2.44 13.25
C HIS A 451 -1.82 2.18 12.04
N GLU A 452 -3.12 1.96 12.24
CA GLU A 452 -4.07 1.78 11.13
C GLU A 452 -4.20 3.07 10.32
N LYS A 453 -4.27 4.23 10.97
CA LYS A 453 -4.33 5.54 10.29
C LYS A 453 -3.04 5.86 9.50
N GLU A 454 -1.85 5.60 10.06
CA GLU A 454 -0.56 5.75 9.35
C GLU A 454 -0.49 4.87 8.10
N GLN A 455 -1.04 3.65 8.16
CA GLN A 455 -1.09 2.76 7.00
C GLN A 455 -1.99 3.30 5.88
N ARG A 456 -3.17 3.83 6.22
CA ARG A 456 -4.07 4.47 5.25
C ARG A 456 -3.40 5.68 4.60
N LEU A 457 -2.78 6.52 5.41
CA LEU A 457 -2.05 7.71 4.95
C LEU A 457 -0.88 7.32 4.03
N GLY A 458 -0.08 6.34 4.42
CA GLY A 458 1.08 5.87 3.65
C GLY A 458 0.77 5.19 2.32
N ARG A 459 -0.50 4.83 2.05
CA ARG A 459 -0.93 4.29 0.75
C ARG A 459 -1.15 5.37 -0.31
N ILE A 460 -1.41 6.60 0.12
CA ILE A 460 -1.82 7.72 -0.74
C ILE A 460 -0.74 8.79 -0.79
N LEU A 461 -0.09 9.03 0.34
CA LEU A 461 0.97 10.02 0.49
C LEU A 461 2.30 9.52 -0.10
N ARG A 462 2.33 9.24 -1.41
CA ARG A 462 3.53 8.86 -2.17
C ARG A 462 3.61 9.70 -3.45
N ARG A 463 4.84 9.98 -3.90
CA ARG A 463 5.09 10.62 -5.20
C ARG A 463 5.18 9.57 -6.31
N ASN A 464 4.68 9.90 -7.49
CA ASN A 464 4.79 9.06 -8.68
C ASN A 464 5.88 9.57 -9.64
N LYS A 465 6.07 8.88 -10.78
CA LYS A 465 7.09 9.22 -11.81
C LYS A 465 6.82 10.54 -12.55
N LYS A 466 5.64 11.14 -12.39
CA LYS A 466 5.37 12.50 -12.91
C LYS A 466 5.92 13.55 -11.96
N HIS A 467 5.75 13.33 -10.65
CA HIS A 467 6.16 14.28 -9.62
C HIS A 467 7.67 14.32 -9.45
N ILE A 468 8.37 13.19 -9.64
CA ILE A 468 9.84 13.11 -9.55
C ILE A 468 10.39 12.57 -10.87
N ASN A 469 11.33 13.27 -11.49
CA ASN A 469 12.02 12.76 -12.67
C ASN A 469 13.05 11.66 -12.32
N ASN A 470 13.66 11.09 -13.34
CA ASN A 470 14.65 10.02 -13.18
C ASN A 470 15.92 10.45 -12.41
N ASN A 471 16.18 11.76 -12.29
CA ASN A 471 17.30 12.31 -11.54
C ASN A 471 16.96 12.55 -10.07
N GLY A 472 15.75 12.20 -9.63
CA GLY A 472 15.29 12.43 -8.26
C GLY A 472 14.88 13.88 -7.99
N THR A 473 14.83 14.75 -9.01
CA THR A 473 14.37 16.13 -8.83
C THR A 473 12.86 16.21 -9.01
N LEU A 474 12.26 17.10 -8.23
CA LEU A 474 10.83 17.38 -8.26
C LEU A 474 10.46 18.10 -9.56
N ASN A 475 9.52 17.55 -10.32
CA ASN A 475 8.91 18.18 -11.49
C ASN A 475 7.59 18.87 -11.14
N GLU A 476 6.75 18.19 -10.36
CA GLU A 476 5.40 18.63 -9.97
C GLU A 476 5.18 18.30 -8.49
N ASP A 477 4.50 19.18 -7.76
CA ASP A 477 4.15 18.97 -6.36
C ASP A 477 2.63 19.01 -6.12
N PRO A 478 1.86 18.09 -6.74
CA PRO A 478 0.42 18.21 -6.66
C PRO A 478 -0.06 17.98 -5.22
N PRO A 479 -1.07 18.75 -4.80
CA PRO A 479 -1.70 18.60 -3.49
C PRO A 479 -2.32 17.21 -3.33
N LYS A 480 -2.32 16.69 -2.10
CA LYS A 480 -3.13 15.53 -1.67
C LYS A 480 -4.14 16.00 -0.63
N LEU A 481 -5.42 15.73 -0.86
CA LEU A 481 -6.51 16.13 0.04
C LEU A 481 -6.93 14.95 0.93
N PHE A 482 -7.03 15.19 2.23
CA PHE A 482 -7.48 14.26 3.25
C PHE A 482 -8.77 14.78 3.84
N ILE A 483 -9.86 14.04 3.69
CA ILE A 483 -11.18 14.38 4.19
C ILE A 483 -11.51 13.41 5.31
N GLU A 484 -11.80 13.95 6.49
CA GLU A 484 -12.17 13.15 7.65
C GLU A 484 -13.25 13.84 8.49
N PRO A 485 -14.10 13.08 9.19
CA PRO A 485 -15.12 13.62 10.07
C PRO A 485 -14.54 14.03 11.43
N ASP A 486 -15.16 15.02 12.06
CA ASP A 486 -14.86 15.47 13.43
C ASP A 486 -15.58 14.59 14.48
N ASP A 487 -15.23 13.30 14.50
CA ASP A 487 -15.83 12.34 15.43
C ASP A 487 -15.39 12.58 16.88
N GLU A 488 -16.36 12.73 17.78
CA GLU A 488 -16.10 13.12 19.16
C GLU A 488 -15.93 11.89 20.07
N ARG A 489 -14.71 11.42 20.32
CA ARG A 489 -14.46 10.48 21.44
C ARG A 489 -13.01 10.53 21.87
N GLU A 490 -12.79 10.57 23.19
CA GLU A 490 -11.44 10.54 23.76
C GLU A 490 -10.63 9.33 23.26
N GLY A 491 -9.41 9.59 22.81
CA GLY A 491 -8.47 8.58 22.34
C GLY A 491 -8.65 8.15 20.88
N LEU A 492 -9.63 8.69 20.14
CA LEU A 492 -9.65 8.54 18.68
C LEU A 492 -8.42 9.19 18.07
N VAL A 493 -7.97 8.64 16.95
CA VAL A 493 -6.85 9.16 16.17
C VAL A 493 -7.36 9.67 14.84
N HIS A 494 -7.10 10.94 14.58
CA HIS A 494 -7.41 11.65 13.34
C HIS A 494 -6.17 11.74 12.44
N ILE A 495 -6.37 11.89 11.14
CA ILE A 495 -5.29 12.11 10.17
C ILE A 495 -4.58 13.44 10.49
N GLY A 496 -5.33 14.45 10.94
CA GLY A 496 -4.78 15.72 11.43
C GLY A 496 -3.72 15.57 12.51
N ASP A 497 -3.87 14.60 13.42
CA ASP A 497 -2.96 14.38 14.55
C ASP A 497 -1.53 14.03 14.12
N PHE A 498 -1.35 13.46 12.92
CA PHE A 498 -0.04 13.10 12.39
C PHE A 498 0.82 14.30 12.02
N PHE A 499 0.19 15.45 11.87
CA PHE A 499 0.84 16.67 11.43
C PHE A 499 1.16 17.62 12.60
N PHE A 500 1.00 17.17 13.85
CA PHE A 500 1.31 17.91 15.08
C PHE A 500 0.59 19.25 15.19
N MET A 501 -0.59 19.35 14.60
CA MET A 501 -1.47 20.52 14.71
C MET A 501 -2.62 20.17 15.65
N ASN A 502 -3.12 21.17 16.39
CA ASN A 502 -4.28 20.97 17.27
C ASN A 502 -5.52 20.81 16.37
N TYR A 503 -5.78 19.59 15.91
CA TYR A 503 -6.85 19.25 14.97
C TYR A 503 -8.21 19.74 15.47
N ASP A 504 -8.44 19.62 16.78
CA ASP A 504 -9.63 20.14 17.47
C ASP A 504 -9.80 21.66 17.29
N ALA A 505 -8.71 22.41 17.17
CA ALA A 505 -8.72 23.87 16.98
C ALA A 505 -8.78 24.30 15.50
N MET A 506 -8.76 23.37 14.55
CA MET A 506 -8.91 23.68 13.13
C MET A 506 -10.35 24.16 12.87
N PRO A 507 -10.58 25.25 12.11
CA PRO A 507 -11.93 25.62 11.68
C PRO A 507 -12.54 24.56 10.77
N GLU A 508 -13.84 24.37 10.88
CA GLU A 508 -14.60 23.53 9.96
C GLU A 508 -14.49 24.05 8.52
N GLU A 509 -14.54 23.15 7.54
CA GLU A 509 -14.69 23.51 6.11
C GLU A 509 -13.55 24.34 5.48
N ILE A 510 -12.39 24.45 6.14
CA ILE A 510 -11.19 25.06 5.57
C ILE A 510 -10.15 23.98 5.29
N ASN A 511 -9.36 24.13 4.23
CA ASN A 511 -8.23 23.25 3.98
C ASN A 511 -7.01 23.72 4.77
N LEU A 512 -6.35 22.81 5.47
CA LEU A 512 -5.12 23.10 6.21
C LEU A 512 -3.91 22.63 5.41
N ASP A 513 -3.10 23.57 4.94
CA ASP A 513 -1.78 23.29 4.34
C ASP A 513 -0.81 22.85 5.42
N VAL A 514 -0.59 21.54 5.51
CA VAL A 514 0.27 20.90 6.51
C VAL A 514 1.71 21.41 6.47
N LEU A 515 2.20 21.83 5.30
CA LEU A 515 3.60 22.25 5.17
C LEU A 515 3.86 23.55 5.94
N ASN A 516 2.93 24.50 5.87
CA ASN A 516 3.12 25.86 6.38
C ASN A 516 2.18 26.22 7.53
N GLY A 517 1.26 25.31 7.92
CA GLY A 517 0.22 25.58 8.90
C GLY A 517 -0.78 26.66 8.47
N ARG A 518 -0.91 26.89 7.15
CA ARG A 518 -1.78 27.93 6.60
C ARG A 518 -3.16 27.37 6.29
N MET A 519 -4.17 28.19 6.52
CA MET A 519 -5.56 27.90 6.18
C MET A 519 -5.87 28.40 4.77
N ALA A 520 -6.54 27.57 3.96
CA ALA A 520 -6.88 27.83 2.57
C ALA A 520 -8.33 27.45 2.27
N LEU A 521 -9.11 28.38 1.73
CA LEU A 521 -10.49 28.10 1.32
C LEU A 521 -10.52 27.17 0.09
N GLN A 522 -9.60 27.40 -0.84
CA GLN A 522 -9.47 26.65 -2.09
C GLN A 522 -8.02 26.22 -2.29
N ILE A 523 -7.86 25.05 -2.89
CA ILE A 523 -6.58 24.51 -3.32
C ILE A 523 -6.69 24.33 -4.83
N ASP A 524 -5.88 25.06 -5.59
CA ASP A 524 -5.88 24.88 -7.04
C ASP A 524 -5.05 23.67 -7.48
N PHE A 525 -4.89 23.52 -8.80
CA PHE A 525 -4.23 22.37 -9.39
C PHE A 525 -2.76 22.25 -8.98
N GLU A 526 -2.05 23.37 -8.84
CA GLU A 526 -0.62 23.46 -8.51
C GLU A 526 -0.38 23.44 -6.99
N GLY A 527 -1.46 23.45 -6.21
CA GLY A 527 -1.39 23.57 -4.76
C GLY A 527 -1.15 25.00 -4.29
N ASP A 528 -1.41 25.98 -5.15
CA ASP A 528 -1.54 27.37 -4.77
C ASP A 528 -2.87 27.57 -4.04
N THR A 529 -2.82 28.44 -3.05
CA THR A 529 -3.92 28.68 -2.14
C THR A 529 -4.34 30.13 -2.26
N ASN A 530 -5.62 30.37 -2.50
CA ASN A 530 -6.20 31.68 -2.24
C ASN A 530 -6.26 31.83 -0.72
N SER A 531 -5.18 32.35 -0.13
CA SER A 531 -5.11 32.57 1.31
C SER A 531 -6.14 33.62 1.71
N VAL A 532 -7.00 33.28 2.67
CA VAL A 532 -7.67 34.32 3.47
C VAL A 532 -6.57 34.97 4.29
N ARG A 533 -6.27 36.25 4.04
CA ARG A 533 -5.51 37.04 5.01
C ARG A 533 -6.29 36.97 6.31
N THR A 534 -5.72 36.31 7.31
CA THR A 534 -6.22 36.31 8.68
C THR A 534 -6.12 37.70 9.28
#